data_AF-A0A971EGJ0-F1
#
_entry.id   AF-A0A971EGJ0-F1
#
_cell.length_a   1.000
_cell.length_b   1.000
_cell.length_c   1.000
_cell.angle_alpha   90.00
_cell.angle_beta   90.00
_cell.angle_gamma   90.00
#
_symmetry.space_group_name_H-M   'P 1'
#
loop_
_entity.id
_entity.type
_entity.pdbx_description
1 polymer ?
#
loop_
_entity_poly.entity_id
_entity_poly.type
_entity_poly.pdbx_seq_one_letter_code
_entity_poly.pdbx_strand_id
1 'polypeptide(L)' 'MLWGILLVLAGLGLLLLGIVLLRSRVKSNKEEDVVAYYLELAYHLPQTFYLAIAGLVTMIAGMVLVIAL' A
#
# COMPACT_ATOMS: atom_id res chain seq x y z
N MET A 1 -14.29 18.38 8.63
CA MET A 1 -13.72 17.55 9.73
C MET A 1 -14.00 16.04 9.69
N LEU A 2 -15.18 15.50 10.06
CA LEU A 2 -15.38 14.04 10.29
C LEU A 2 -15.08 13.15 9.05
N TRP A 3 -15.55 13.56 7.88
CA TRP A 3 -15.32 12.86 6.61
C TRP A 3 -13.84 12.82 6.21
N GLY A 4 -13.08 13.87 6.50
CA GLY A 4 -11.64 13.91 6.24
C GLY A 4 -10.88 12.91 7.12
N ILE A 5 -11.26 12.76 8.39
CA ILE A 5 -10.68 11.76 9.30
C ILE A 5 -10.96 10.35 8.81
N LEU A 6 -12.19 10.06 8.36
CA LEU A 6 -12.55 8.75 7.79
C LEU A 6 -11.72 8.41 6.54
N LEU A 7 -11.48 9.38 5.66
CA LEU A 7 -10.63 9.20 4.48
C LEU A 7 -9.17 8.92 4.84
N VAL A 8 -8.64 9.60 5.86
CA VAL A 8 -7.27 9.34 6.36
C VAL A 8 -7.17 7.91 6.90
N LEU A 9 -8.15 7.46 7.69
CA LEU A 9 -8.16 6.09 8.23
C LEU A 9 -8.32 5.04 7.13
N ALA A 10 -9.18 5.30 6.13
CA ALA A 10 -9.36 4.41 4.99
C ALA A 10 -8.07 4.30 4.14
N GLY A 11 -7.39 5.43 3.89
CA GLY A 11 -6.13 5.45 3.17
C GLY A 11 -5.01 4.71 3.92
N LEU A 12 -4.94 4.87 5.25
CA LEU A 12 -4.01 4.11 6.10
C LEU A 12 -4.28 2.60 6.00
N GLY A 13 -5.56 2.20 6.04
CA GLY A 13 -5.97 0.81 5.91
C GLY A 13 -5.57 0.19 4.57
N LEU A 14 -5.80 0.89 3.46
CA LEU A 14 -5.40 0.45 2.12
C LEU A 14 -3.89 0.31 1.98
N LEU A 15 -3.13 1.22 2.59
CA LEU A 15 -1.66 1.20 2.56
C LEU A 15 -1.13 -0.03 3.31
N LEU A 16 -1.66 -0.31 4.50
CA LEU A 16 -1.31 -1.51 5.28
C LEU A 16 -1.70 -2.79 4.54
N LEU A 17 -2.90 -2.84 3.93
CA LEU A 17 -3.35 -3.97 3.12
C LEU A 17 -2.43 -4.24 1.94
N GLY A 18 -2.01 -3.19 1.22
CA GLY A 18 -1.08 -3.30 0.10
C GLY A 18 0.26 -3.94 0.52
N ILE A 19 0.80 -3.53 1.67
CA ILE A 19 2.06 -4.08 2.21
C ILE A 19 1.90 -5.54 2.65
N VAL A 20 0.84 -5.87 3.37
CA VAL A 20 0.58 -7.25 3.83
C VAL A 20 0.38 -8.20 2.66
N LEU A 21 -0.36 -7.77 1.63
CA LEU A 21 -0.57 -8.54 0.41
C LEU A 21 0.73 -8.73 -0.39
N LEU A 22 1.60 -7.73 -0.44
CA LEU A 22 2.91 -7.87 -1.10
C LEU A 22 3.73 -8.95 -0.39
N ARG A 23 3.77 -8.92 0.94
CA ARG A 23 4.54 -9.89 1.73
C ARG A 23 4.01 -11.32 1.60
N SER A 24 2.69 -11.51 1.48
CA SER A 24 2.10 -12.86 1.35
C SER A 24 2.24 -13.47 -0.05
N ARG A 25 2.46 -12.62 -1.07
CA ARG A 25 2.64 -13.05 -2.47
C ARG A 25 4.06 -13.52 -2.79
N VAL A 26 5.06 -13.04 -2.04
CA VAL A 26 6.45 -13.45 -2.22
C VAL A 26 6.73 -14.66 -1.34
N LYS A 27 6.86 -15.83 -1.97
CA LYS A 27 7.09 -17.11 -1.27
C LYS A 27 8.54 -17.54 -1.29
N SER A 28 9.32 -17.04 -2.26
CA SER A 28 10.75 -17.32 -2.36
C SER A 28 11.52 -16.77 -1.17
N ASN A 29 12.50 -17.54 -0.71
CA ASN A 29 13.39 -17.12 0.37
C ASN A 29 14.57 -16.35 -0.22
N LYS A 30 14.76 -15.10 0.22
CA LYS A 30 15.85 -14.24 -0.25
C LYS A 30 17.22 -14.86 -0.02
N GLU A 31 17.38 -15.67 1.01
CA GLU A 31 18.67 -16.29 1.36
C GLU A 31 19.03 -17.50 0.50
N GLU A 32 18.03 -18.19 -0.08
CA GLU A 32 18.28 -19.33 -0.98
C GLU A 32 18.48 -18.90 -2.43
N ASP A 33 17.64 -17.98 -2.93
CA ASP A 33 17.74 -17.47 -4.30
C ASP A 33 17.30 -16.00 -4.38
N VAL A 34 18.31 -15.13 -4.33
CA VAL A 34 18.13 -13.67 -4.40
C VAL A 34 17.49 -13.24 -5.72
N VAL A 35 17.81 -13.90 -6.83
CA VAL A 35 17.34 -13.50 -8.16
C VAL A 35 15.88 -13.87 -8.34
N ALA A 36 15.51 -15.10 -7.98
CA ALA A 36 14.11 -15.55 -7.99
C ALA A 36 13.25 -14.69 -7.06
N TYR A 37 13.76 -14.31 -5.89
CA TYR A 37 13.09 -13.42 -4.94
C TYR A 37 12.73 -12.06 -5.56
N TYR A 38 13.71 -11.38 -6.17
CA TYR A 38 13.45 -10.07 -6.76
C TYR A 38 12.61 -10.15 -8.04
N LEU A 39 12.69 -11.23 -8.82
CA LEU A 39 11.80 -11.49 -9.95
C LEU A 39 10.35 -11.68 -9.48
N GLU A 40 10.12 -12.54 -8.50
CA GLU A 40 8.78 -12.79 -7.94
C GLU A 40 8.21 -11.51 -7.31
N LEU A 41 9.05 -10.74 -6.62
CA LEU A 41 8.69 -9.42 -6.12
C LEU A 41 8.31 -8.47 -7.26
N ALA A 42 9.08 -8.40 -8.34
CA ALA A 42 8.81 -7.53 -9.49
C ALA A 42 7.52 -7.89 -10.23
N TYR A 43 7.16 -9.18 -10.31
CA TYR A 43 5.90 -9.61 -10.92
C TYR A 43 4.67 -9.29 -10.07
N HIS A 44 4.79 -9.33 -8.74
CA HIS A 44 3.67 -9.06 -7.83
C HIS A 44 3.59 -7.62 -7.35
N LEU A 45 4.70 -6.87 -7.43
CA LEU A 45 4.82 -5.46 -7.07
C LEU A 45 3.73 -4.58 -7.65
N PRO A 46 3.40 -4.63 -8.96
CA PRO A 46 2.56 -3.62 -9.59
C PRO A 46 1.20 -3.49 -8.92
N GLN A 47 0.49 -4.60 -8.69
CA GLN A 47 -0.85 -4.56 -8.11
C GLN A 47 -0.86 -4.00 -6.67
N THR A 48 0.04 -4.49 -5.84
CA THR A 48 0.18 -4.04 -4.44
C THR A 48 0.70 -2.61 -4.34
N PHE A 49 1.53 -2.20 -5.28
CA PHE A 49 2.08 -0.85 -5.37
C PHE A 49 1.00 0.16 -5.78
N TYR A 50 0.15 -0.17 -6.75
CA TYR A 50 -1.02 0.66 -7.08
C TYR A 50 -1.99 0.80 -5.91
N LEU A 51 -2.18 -0.26 -5.12
CA LEU A 51 -2.97 -0.24 -3.88
C LEU A 51 -2.37 0.70 -2.83
N ALA A 52 -1.05 0.63 -2.63
CA ALA A 52 -0.35 1.54 -1.71
C ALA A 52 -0.41 3.00 -2.17
N ILE A 53 -0.25 3.26 -3.47
CA ILE A 53 -0.39 4.60 -4.06
C ILE A 53 -1.83 5.10 -3.88
N ALA A 54 -2.84 4.29 -4.16
CA ALA A 54 -4.23 4.66 -3.95
C ALA A 54 -4.50 5.03 -2.49
N GLY A 55 -3.98 4.25 -1.53
CA GLY A 55 -4.05 4.58 -0.11
C GLY A 55 -3.40 5.92 0.23
N LEU A 56 -2.21 6.18 -0.32
CA LEU A 56 -1.49 7.45 -0.14
C LEU A 56 -2.27 8.65 -0.67
N VAL A 57 -2.81 8.55 -1.89
CA VAL A 57 -3.62 9.62 -2.50
C VAL A 57 -4.88 9.88 -1.67
N THR A 58 -5.54 8.82 -1.19
CA THR A 58 -6.73 8.93 -0.33
C THR A 58 -6.40 9.61 1.00
N MET A 59 -5.24 9.29 1.61
CA MET A 59 -4.76 9.96 2.82
C MET A 59 -4.53 11.45 2.60
N ILE A 60 -3.84 11.82 1.52
CA ILE A 60 -3.56 13.22 1.18
C ILE A 60 -4.88 13.99 0.97
N ALA A 61 -5.81 13.42 0.20
CA ALA A 61 -7.13 14.02 -0.02
C ALA A 61 -7.90 14.20 1.30
N GLY A 62 -7.83 13.21 2.20
CA GLY A 62 -8.41 13.29 3.54
C GLY A 62 -7.79 14.42 4.38
N MET A 63 -6.45 14.55 4.39
CA MET A 63 -5.76 15.63 5.09
C MET A 63 -6.16 17.02 4.57
N VAL A 64 -6.23 17.19 3.25
CA VAL A 64 -6.68 18.44 2.62
C VAL A 64 -8.11 18.79 3.08
N LEU A 65 -9.02 17.80 3.11
CA LEU A 65 -10.38 17.98 3.59
C LEU A 65 -10.49 18.30 5.09
N VAL A 66 -9.56 17.82 5.93
CA VAL A 66 -9.53 18.17 7.37
C VAL A 66 -9.03 19.60 7.56
N ILE A 67 -8.03 20.02 6.79
CA ILE A 67 -7.42 21.36 6.93
C ILE A 67 -8.34 22.44 6.35
N ALA A 68 -9.01 22.16 5.22
CA ALA A 68 -9.83 23.13 4.52
C ALA A 68 -11.23 23.34 5.14
N LEU A 69 -11.67 22.47 6.06
CA LEU A 69 -13.08 22.36 6.49
C LEU A 69 -13.24 21.97 7.96
#